data_AF-A0A0F9TUQ8-F1
#
_entry.id   AF-A0A0F9TUQ8-F1
#
_cell.length_a   1.000
_cell.length_b   1.000
_cell.length_c   1.000
_cell.angle_alpha   90.00
_cell.angle_beta   90.00
_cell.angle_gamma   90.00
#
_symmetry.space_group_name_H-M   'P 1'
#
loop_
_entity.id
_entity.type
_entity.pdbx_description
1 polymer ?
#
loop_
_entity_poly.entity_id
_entity_poly.type
_entity_poly.pdbx_seq_one_letter_code
_entity_poly.pdbx_strand_id
1 'polypeptide(L)' 'MAKKKPLKLDLEKGTLRTYVKRNYGEKGFTGKDTIKVSVLHDIKQGKKTPKGNKPNAKTKKRANFAINSRKWKK' A
#
# COMPACT_ATOMS: atom_id res chain seq x y z
N MET A 1 28.95 -14.67 -2.55
CA MET A 1 28.04 -13.79 -1.80
C MET A 1 27.19 -12.98 -2.79
N ALA A 2 25.86 -13.16 -2.80
CA ALA A 2 25.00 -12.43 -3.73
C ALA A 2 24.94 -10.94 -3.35
N LYS A 3 25.37 -10.05 -4.27
CA LYS A 3 25.29 -8.59 -4.08
C LYS A 3 23.80 -8.19 -3.99
N LYS A 4 23.34 -7.79 -2.81
CA LYS A 4 21.99 -7.24 -2.62
C LYS A 4 21.91 -5.93 -3.42
N LYS A 5 21.26 -5.94 -4.58
CA LYS A 5 20.94 -4.69 -5.31
C LYS A 5 20.05 -3.84 -4.41
N PRO A 6 20.39 -2.55 -4.16
CA PRO A 6 19.45 -1.67 -3.49
C PRO A 6 18.18 -1.62 -4.35
N LEU A 7 17.04 -1.90 -3.74
CA LEU A 7 15.75 -1.75 -4.38
C LEU A 7 15.61 -0.26 -4.74
N LYS A 8 15.86 0.10 -6.00
CA LYS A 8 15.41 1.37 -6.61
C LYS A 8 13.88 1.31 -6.70
N LEU A 9 13.25 1.47 -5.55
CA LEU A 9 11.83 1.65 -5.41
C LEU A 9 11.60 3.14 -5.62
N ASP A 10 11.40 3.55 -6.88
CA ASP A 10 10.77 4.84 -7.22
C ASP A 10 9.31 4.78 -6.74
N LEU A 11 9.18 4.85 -5.42
CA LEU A 11 7.95 5.06 -4.71
C LEU A 11 7.67 6.55 -4.83
N GLU A 12 7.18 6.99 -5.99
CA GLU A 12 6.56 8.30 -6.11
C GLU A 12 5.67 8.52 -4.88
N LYS A 13 6.06 9.50 -4.07
CA LYS A 13 5.40 9.82 -2.80
C LYS A 13 3.92 10.06 -3.10
N GLY A 14 3.05 9.41 -2.34
CA GLY A 14 1.60 9.56 -2.50
C GLY A 14 0.92 8.58 -3.46
N THR A 15 1.61 7.80 -4.28
CA THR A 15 0.95 6.86 -5.21
C THR A 15 0.02 5.84 -4.54
N LEU A 16 0.44 5.25 -3.41
CA LEU A 16 -0.41 4.34 -2.65
C LEU A 16 -1.59 5.08 -1.99
N ARG A 17 -1.35 6.31 -1.51
CA ARG A 17 -2.38 7.15 -0.89
C ARG A 17 -3.45 7.57 -1.90
N THR A 18 -3.04 8.05 -3.07
CA THR A 18 -3.93 8.39 -4.19
C THR A 18 -4.73 7.18 -4.65
N TYR A 19 -4.10 6.00 -4.74
CA TYR A 19 -4.81 4.76 -5.05
C TYR A 19 -5.91 4.45 -4.04
N VAL A 20 -5.61 4.54 -2.73
CA VAL A 20 -6.61 4.31 -1.68
C VAL A 20 -7.73 5.34 -1.75
N LYS A 21 -7.40 6.64 -1.86
CA LYS A 21 -8.40 7.72 -1.99
C LYS A 21 -9.33 7.50 -3.18
N ARG A 22 -8.79 7.14 -4.36
CA ARG A 22 -9.59 6.92 -5.57
C ARG A 22 -10.49 5.69 -5.47
N ASN A 23 -10.04 4.61 -4.84
CA ASN A 23 -10.72 3.30 -4.90
C ASN A 23 -11.52 2.93 -3.66
N TYR A 24 -11.06 3.34 -2.47
CA TYR A 24 -11.69 3.07 -1.18
C TYR A 24 -12.36 4.32 -0.59
N GLY A 25 -12.03 5.52 -1.09
CA GLY A 25 -12.51 6.78 -0.56
C GLY A 25 -11.97 7.06 0.85
N GLU A 26 -12.68 7.91 1.59
CA GLU A 26 -12.32 8.26 2.97
C GLU A 26 -12.40 7.06 3.92
N LYS A 27 -13.27 6.08 3.60
CA LYS A 27 -13.37 4.81 4.36
C LYS A 27 -12.05 4.05 4.40
N GLY A 28 -11.14 4.30 3.46
CA GLY A 28 -9.81 3.68 3.41
C GLY A 28 -8.80 4.24 4.42
N PHE A 29 -9.16 5.33 5.11
CA PHE A 29 -8.28 6.04 6.05
C PHE A 29 -8.80 5.95 7.49
N THR A 30 -7.87 6.09 8.43
CA THR A 30 -8.15 6.27 9.87
C THR A 30 -8.40 7.74 10.17
N GLY A 31 -8.96 8.07 11.34
CA GLY A 31 -9.12 9.47 11.78
C GLY A 31 -7.82 10.29 11.89
N LYS A 32 -6.65 9.63 11.93
CA LYS A 32 -5.32 10.28 11.89
C LYS A 32 -4.76 10.46 10.46
N ASP A 33 -5.62 10.38 9.44
CA ASP A 33 -5.24 10.50 8.01
C ASP A 33 -4.18 9.48 7.53
N THR A 34 -4.13 8.32 8.19
CA THR A 34 -3.29 7.18 7.77
C THR A 34 -4.12 6.10 7.09
N ILE A 35 -3.52 5.35 6.16
CA ILE A 35 -4.21 4.22 5.51
C ILE A 35 -4.48 3.12 6.53
N LYS A 36 -5.71 2.59 6.55
CA LYS A 36 -6.09 1.46 7.42
C LYS A 36 -5.25 0.22 7.14
N VAL A 37 -4.90 -0.52 8.19
CA VAL A 37 -4.15 -1.79 8.08
C VAL A 37 -4.93 -2.80 7.24
N SER A 38 -6.25 -2.92 7.45
CA SER A 38 -7.13 -3.80 6.68
C SER A 38 -7.04 -3.54 5.17
N VAL A 39 -7.09 -2.27 4.76
CA VAL A 39 -6.95 -1.87 3.35
C VAL A 39 -5.59 -2.24 2.79
N LEU A 40 -4.51 -2.09 3.55
CA LEU A 40 -3.19 -2.52 3.09
C LEU A 40 -3.12 -4.04 2.89
N HIS A 41 -3.77 -4.82 3.75
CA HIS A 41 -3.87 -6.28 3.59
C HIS A 41 -4.71 -6.66 2.37
N ASP A 42 -5.85 -6.02 2.15
CA ASP A 42 -6.70 -6.27 0.98
C ASP A 42 -5.95 -5.95 -0.33
N ILE A 43 -5.21 -4.85 -0.35
CA ILE A 43 -4.36 -4.47 -1.47
C ILE A 43 -3.26 -5.52 -1.68
N LYS A 44 -2.56 -5.93 -0.61
CA LYS A 44 -1.51 -6.96 -0.68
C LYS A 44 -2.04 -8.28 -1.24
N GLN A 45 -3.19 -8.72 -0.77
CA GLN A 45 -3.86 -9.94 -1.24
C GLN A 45 -4.43 -9.80 -2.67
N GLY A 46 -4.55 -8.57 -3.17
CA GLY A 46 -5.07 -8.32 -4.51
C GLY A 46 -6.58 -8.41 -4.61
N LYS A 47 -7.29 -8.16 -3.51
CA LYS A 47 -8.76 -8.12 -3.52
C LYS A 47 -9.25 -7.00 -4.42
N LYS A 48 -10.46 -7.17 -4.95
CA LYS A 48 -11.17 -6.10 -5.65
C LYS A 48 -11.47 -4.98 -4.65
N THR A 49 -11.27 -3.75 -5.08
CA THR A 49 -11.65 -2.57 -4.31
C THR A 49 -13.16 -2.38 -4.34
N PRO A 50 -13.72 -1.51 -3.48
CA PRO A 50 -15.14 -1.17 -3.53
C PRO A 50 -15.61 -0.65 -4.91
N LYS A 51 -14.71 -0.06 -5.69
CA LYS A 51 -14.97 0.35 -7.09
C LYS A 51 -14.75 -0.76 -8.13
N GLY A 52 -14.52 -2.00 -7.71
CA GLY A 52 -14.31 -3.16 -8.59
C GLY A 52 -12.90 -3.30 -9.17
N ASN A 53 -12.00 -2.34 -8.93
CA ASN A 53 -10.64 -2.36 -9.49
C ASN A 53 -9.74 -3.36 -8.75
N LYS A 54 -8.78 -3.96 -9.45
CA LYS A 54 -7.73 -4.78 -8.84
C LYS A 54 -6.42 -3.98 -8.72
N PRO A 55 -5.66 -4.14 -7.62
CA PRO A 55 -4.37 -3.48 -7.48
C PRO A 55 -3.31 -4.14 -8.37
N ASN A 56 -2.50 -3.32 -9.03
CA ASN A 56 -1.36 -3.79 -9.82
C ASN A 56 -0.21 -4.28 -8.92
N ALA A 57 0.76 -4.99 -9.51
CA ALA A 57 1.90 -5.55 -8.77
C ALA A 57 2.74 -4.50 -8.02
N LYS A 58 2.88 -3.28 -8.57
CA LYS A 58 3.60 -2.19 -7.90
C LYS A 58 2.86 -1.77 -6.63
N THR A 59 1.56 -1.50 -6.70
CA THR A 59 0.70 -1.13 -5.56
C THR A 59 0.70 -2.20 -4.47
N LYS A 60 0.69 -3.49 -4.84
CA LYS A 60 0.86 -4.60 -3.89
C LYS A 60 2.20 -4.52 -3.14
N LYS A 61 3.31 -4.29 -3.85
CA LYS A 61 4.64 -4.10 -3.24
C LYS A 61 4.67 -2.88 -2.30
N ARG A 62 4.06 -1.76 -2.70
CA ARG A 62 3.95 -0.55 -1.85
C ARG A 62 3.17 -0.84 -0.57
N ALA A 63 2.04 -1.55 -0.66
CA ALA A 63 1.25 -1.92 0.50
C ALA A 63 2.01 -2.86 1.44
N ASN A 64 2.73 -3.85 0.90
CA ASN A 64 3.56 -4.75 1.70
C ASN A 64 4.70 -4.00 2.41
N PHE A 65 5.35 -3.07 1.73
CA PHE A 65 6.35 -2.19 2.35
C PHE A 65 5.76 -1.37 3.48
N ALA A 66 4.58 -0.76 3.29
CA ALA A 66 3.90 0.02 4.32
C ALA A 66 3.47 -0.81 5.54
N ILE A 67 3.13 -2.09 5.35
CA ILE A 67 2.84 -3.01 6.46
C ILE A 67 4.12 -3.30 7.25
N ASN A 68 5.23 -3.58 6.55
CA ASN A 68 6.50 -3.92 7.19
C ASN A 68 7.15 -2.71 7.89
N SER A 69 7.07 -1.52 7.30
CA SER A 69 7.64 -0.31 7.91
C SER A 69 6.98 0.06 9.25
N ARG A 70 5.72 -0.32 9.45
CA ARG A 70 5.04 -0.18 10.75
C ARG A 70 5.58 -1.13 11.81
N LYS A 71 6.07 -2.32 11.41
CA LYS A 71 6.68 -3.29 12.33
C LYS A 71 8.05 -2.83 12.81
N TRP A 72 8.82 -2.19 11.94
CA TRP A 72 10.16 -1.67 12.28
C TRP A 72 10.14 -0.41 13.16
N LYS A 73 8.96 0.21 13.33
CA LYS A 73 8.77 1.35 14.23
C LYS A 73 8.38 0.95 15.65
N LYS A 74 8.06 -0.32 15.89
CA LYS A 74 7.88 -0.89 17.24
C LYS A 74 9.24 -1.31 17.78
#